data_AF-A0A2D4JXE7-F1
#
_entry.id   AF-A0A2D4JXE7-F1
#
_cell.length_a   1.000
_cell.length_b   1.000
_cell.length_c   1.000
_cell.angle_alpha   90.00
_cell.angle_beta   90.00
_cell.angle_gamma   90.00
#
_symmetry.space_group_name_H-M   'P 1'
#
loop_
_entity.id
_entity.type
_entity.pdbx_description
1 polymer ?
#
loop_
_entity_poly.entity_id
_entity_poly.type
_entity_poly.pdbx_seq_one_letter_code
_entity_poly.pdbx_strand_id
1 'polypeptide(L)'
;VESSVNFSVYVRINFLAKLNIVCEYMNIIFLQCKERMRPVKAALKQLDRPEKGLSEREQLEHTRQCLIKIGDHITECLKEYTNPEQIKQWRKNLWIFVSKFTEFDARKLHKLYKHAIK
;
A
#
# COMPACT_ATOMS: atom_id res chain seq x y z
N VAL A 1 -21.02 -6.28 -5.23
CA VAL A 1 -19.94 -6.74 -4.32
C VAL A 1 -18.67 -5.87 -4.41
N GLU A 2 -18.49 -5.09 -5.48
CA GLU A 2 -17.38 -4.12 -5.63
C GLU A 2 -17.60 -2.79 -4.88
N SER A 3 -18.81 -2.57 -4.36
CA SER A 3 -19.25 -1.34 -3.69
C SER A 3 -18.77 -1.22 -2.24
N SER A 4 -18.56 -2.32 -1.54
CA SER A 4 -18.26 -2.31 -0.08
C SER A 4 -16.79 -1.99 0.24
N VAL A 5 -15.87 -2.32 -0.68
CA VAL A 5 -14.44 -1.93 -0.57
C VAL A 5 -14.28 -0.44 -0.88
N ASN A 6 -15.03 0.07 -1.87
CA ASN A 6 -15.11 1.51 -2.13
C ASN A 6 -15.69 2.26 -0.94
N PHE A 7 -16.74 1.76 -0.28
CA PHE A 7 -17.37 2.48 0.84
C PHE A 7 -16.44 2.67 2.06
N SER A 8 -15.73 1.63 2.50
CA SER A 8 -14.83 1.75 3.67
C SER A 8 -13.59 2.61 3.39
N VAL A 9 -13.02 2.50 2.18
CA VAL A 9 -11.90 3.33 1.73
C VAL A 9 -12.34 4.79 1.50
N TYR A 10 -13.52 5.01 0.93
CA TYR A 10 -14.09 6.35 0.69
C TYR A 10 -14.49 7.05 1.99
N VAL A 11 -15.01 6.34 2.98
CA VAL A 11 -15.30 6.90 4.32
C VAL A 11 -14.01 7.29 5.04
N ARG A 12 -12.94 6.47 4.96
CA ARG A 12 -11.64 6.78 5.59
C ARG A 12 -10.87 7.89 4.86
N ILE A 13 -11.04 8.01 3.54
CA ILE A 13 -10.49 9.12 2.74
C ILE A 13 -11.27 10.43 3.01
N ASN A 14 -12.60 10.40 3.10
CA ASN A 14 -13.40 11.59 3.44
C ASN A 14 -13.15 12.09 4.87
N PHE A 15 -12.83 11.21 5.82
CA PHE A 15 -12.46 11.64 7.18
C PHE A 15 -11.17 12.47 7.20
N LEU A 16 -10.25 12.22 6.26
CA LEU A 16 -8.98 12.96 6.11
C LEU A 16 -9.12 14.27 5.31
N ALA A 17 -10.22 14.45 4.57
CA ALA A 17 -10.47 15.62 3.72
C ALA A 17 -10.78 16.93 4.47
N LYS A 18 -10.67 16.96 5.82
CA LYS A 18 -10.99 18.12 6.67
C LYS A 18 -9.88 19.18 6.82
N LEU A 19 -8.76 19.08 6.08
CA LEU A 19 -7.59 19.98 6.20
C LEU A 19 -7.14 20.52 4.83
N ASN A 20 -7.77 21.63 4.40
CA ASN A 20 -7.93 22.02 2.99
C ASN A 20 -6.67 22.36 2.13
N ILE A 21 -5.49 22.70 2.68
CA ILE A 21 -4.30 23.01 1.83
C ILE A 21 -3.32 21.83 1.77
N VAL A 22 -3.18 21.09 2.87
CA VAL A 22 -2.42 19.83 2.91
C VAL A 22 -3.15 18.72 2.18
N CYS A 23 -4.49 18.76 2.14
CA CYS A 23 -5.32 17.79 1.41
C CYS A 23 -5.04 17.77 -0.08
N GLU A 24 -4.84 18.91 -0.75
CA GLU A 24 -4.77 18.93 -2.21
C GLU A 24 -3.47 18.30 -2.74
N TYR A 25 -2.33 18.64 -2.15
CA TYR A 25 -1.03 17.98 -2.43
C TYR A 25 -1.06 16.51 -1.99
N MET A 26 -1.65 16.19 -0.83
CA MET A 26 -1.89 14.80 -0.43
C MET A 26 -2.79 14.05 -1.42
N ASN A 27 -3.76 14.73 -2.05
CA ASN A 27 -4.69 14.15 -2.99
C ASN A 27 -3.99 13.79 -4.31
N ILE A 28 -3.18 14.69 -4.87
CA ILE A 28 -2.40 14.41 -6.09
C ILE A 28 -1.44 13.23 -5.86
N ILE A 29 -0.67 13.26 -4.77
CA ILE A 29 0.26 12.17 -4.43
C ILE A 29 -0.51 10.86 -4.18
N PHE A 30 -1.67 10.92 -3.52
CA PHE A 30 -2.52 9.76 -3.29
C PHE A 30 -3.07 9.16 -4.59
N LEU A 31 -3.55 10.00 -5.52
CA LEU A 31 -4.01 9.56 -6.84
C LEU A 31 -2.88 8.91 -7.63
N GLN A 32 -1.68 9.50 -7.63
CA GLN A 32 -0.52 8.91 -8.27
C GLN A 32 -0.10 7.59 -7.63
N CYS A 33 -0.13 7.49 -6.29
CA CYS A 33 0.11 6.23 -5.60
C CYS A 33 -0.94 5.18 -5.97
N LYS A 34 -2.21 5.57 -6.05
CA LYS A 34 -3.31 4.68 -6.44
C LYS A 34 -3.13 4.14 -7.86
N GLU A 35 -2.78 4.98 -8.82
CA GLU A 35 -2.52 4.53 -10.20
C GLU A 35 -1.30 3.60 -10.26
N ARG A 36 -0.21 3.97 -9.59
CA ARG A 36 1.00 3.14 -9.51
C ARG A 36 0.74 1.80 -8.83
N MET A 37 -0.16 1.75 -7.86
CA MET A 37 -0.50 0.53 -7.12
C MET A 37 -1.58 -0.33 -7.77
N ARG A 38 -2.17 0.14 -8.90
CA ARG A 38 -3.21 -0.59 -9.65
C ARG A 38 -2.80 -2.04 -10.01
N PRO A 39 -1.55 -2.33 -10.45
CA PRO A 39 -1.12 -3.70 -10.76
C PRO A 39 -1.14 -4.65 -9.56
N VAL A 40 -1.01 -4.11 -8.34
CA VAL A 40 -0.99 -4.88 -7.08
C VAL A 40 -2.27 -4.71 -6.25
N LYS A 41 -3.36 -4.19 -6.84
CA LYS A 41 -4.66 -3.99 -6.18
C LYS A 41 -5.17 -5.25 -5.47
N ALA A 42 -5.01 -6.42 -6.09
CA ALA A 42 -5.45 -7.69 -5.50
C ALA A 42 -4.68 -8.04 -4.22
N ALA A 43 -3.35 -7.88 -4.24
CA ALA A 43 -2.49 -8.11 -3.07
C ALA A 43 -2.79 -7.11 -1.94
N LEU A 44 -3.06 -5.84 -2.28
CA LEU A 44 -3.49 -4.83 -1.31
C LEU A 44 -4.82 -5.19 -0.65
N LYS A 45 -5.78 -5.72 -1.43
CA LYS A 45 -7.06 -6.18 -0.90
C LYS A 45 -6.91 -7.38 0.04
N GLN A 46 -6.02 -8.32 -0.29
CA GLN A 46 -5.73 -9.47 0.57
C GLN A 46 -5.01 -9.05 1.85
N LEU A 47 -4.18 -8.00 1.80
CA LEU A 47 -3.54 -7.43 2.99
C LEU A 47 -4.55 -6.74 3.93
N ASP A 48 -5.58 -6.09 3.36
CA ASP A 48 -6.68 -5.45 4.13
C ASP A 48 -7.67 -6.49 4.69
N ARG A 49 -7.93 -7.54 3.92
CA ARG A 49 -8.90 -8.59 4.24
C ARG A 49 -8.32 -9.95 3.90
N PRO A 50 -7.56 -10.56 4.81
CA PRO A 50 -7.02 -11.90 4.59
C PRO A 50 -8.16 -12.91 4.43
N GLU A 51 -7.93 -13.93 3.60
CA GLU A 51 -8.90 -15.00 3.35
C GLU A 51 -9.19 -15.79 4.62
N LYS A 52 -10.47 -16.03 4.87
CA LYS A 52 -10.94 -16.81 6.02
C LYS A 52 -11.02 -18.29 5.64
N GLY A 53 -10.75 -19.18 6.59
CA GLY A 53 -10.86 -20.62 6.40
C GLY A 53 -9.57 -21.31 5.95
N LEU A 54 -8.48 -20.55 5.75
CA LEU A 54 -7.13 -21.10 5.61
C LEU A 54 -6.51 -21.40 6.98
N SER A 55 -5.60 -22.37 7.05
CA SER A 55 -4.79 -22.60 8.26
C SER A 55 -3.90 -21.40 8.60
N GLU A 56 -3.47 -21.26 9.85
CA GLU A 56 -2.57 -20.15 10.24
C GLU A 56 -1.30 -20.10 9.38
N ARG A 57 -0.74 -21.27 9.05
CA ARG A 57 0.45 -21.38 8.20
C ARG A 57 0.21 -20.86 6.79
N GLU A 58 -0.93 -21.20 6.19
CA GLU A 58 -1.30 -20.74 4.85
C GLU A 58 -1.61 -19.24 4.84
N GLN A 59 -2.28 -18.72 5.89
CA GLN A 59 -2.55 -17.29 6.03
C GLN A 59 -1.24 -16.48 6.13
N LEU A 60 -0.28 -16.97 6.92
CA LEU A 60 1.03 -16.33 7.04
C LEU A 60 1.78 -16.33 5.71
N GLU A 61 1.77 -17.45 4.98
CA GLU A 61 2.44 -17.54 3.68
C GLU A 61 1.76 -16.65 2.62
N HIS A 62 0.43 -16.64 2.55
CA HIS A 62 -0.32 -15.74 1.67
C HIS A 62 -0.03 -14.27 1.99
N THR A 63 -0.04 -13.90 3.27
CA THR A 63 0.27 -12.53 3.71
C THR A 63 1.70 -12.13 3.33
N ARG A 64 2.65 -13.05 3.51
CA ARG A 64 4.06 -12.88 3.11
C ARG A 64 4.20 -12.67 1.61
N GLN A 65 3.55 -13.51 0.80
CA GLN A 65 3.57 -13.40 -0.67
C GLN A 65 2.94 -12.10 -1.16
N CYS A 66 1.84 -11.65 -0.56
CA CYS A 66 1.24 -10.35 -0.85
C CYS A 66 2.23 -9.21 -0.57
N LEU A 67 2.90 -9.26 0.58
CA LEU A 67 3.86 -8.24 0.97
C LEU A 67 5.08 -8.19 0.03
N ILE A 68 5.60 -9.36 -0.39
CA ILE A 68 6.68 -9.44 -1.37
C ILE A 68 6.23 -8.83 -2.69
N LYS A 69 5.08 -9.26 -3.23
CA LYS A 69 4.54 -8.75 -4.50
C LYS A 69 4.35 -7.23 -4.50
N ILE A 70 3.87 -6.67 -3.39
CA ILE A 70 3.72 -5.22 -3.23
C ILE A 70 5.10 -4.54 -3.17
N GLY A 71 6.03 -5.06 -2.37
CA GLY A 71 7.35 -4.47 -2.20
C GLY A 71 8.23 -4.54 -3.46
N ASP A 72 8.14 -5.62 -4.23
CA ASP A 72 8.80 -5.77 -5.53
C ASP A 72 8.26 -4.74 -6.52
N HIS A 73 6.94 -4.58 -6.57
CA HIS A 73 6.30 -3.59 -7.43
C HIS A 73 6.65 -2.15 -7.04
N ILE A 74 6.77 -1.85 -5.73
CA ILE A 74 7.30 -0.56 -5.26
C ILE A 74 8.73 -0.38 -5.77
N THR A 75 9.57 -1.40 -5.64
CA THR A 75 10.96 -1.35 -6.10
C THR A 75 11.04 -1.07 -7.60
N GLU A 76 10.17 -1.70 -8.39
CA GLU A 76 10.05 -1.47 -9.83
C GLU A 76 9.60 -0.03 -10.15
N CYS A 77 8.54 0.45 -9.50
CA CYS A 77 8.07 1.85 -9.64
C CYS A 77 9.19 2.87 -9.37
N LEU A 78 10.11 2.57 -8.45
CA LEU A 78 11.19 3.46 -8.10
C LEU A 78 12.33 3.50 -9.14
N LYS A 79 12.44 2.49 -10.01
CA LYS A 79 13.45 2.46 -11.08
C LYS A 79 13.18 3.49 -12.17
N GLU A 80 11.94 3.98 -12.29
CA GLU A 80 11.57 5.05 -13.22
C GLU A 80 12.23 6.40 -12.88
N TYR A 81 12.72 6.56 -11.66
CA TYR A 81 13.33 7.80 -11.20
C TYR A 81 14.84 7.65 -11.09
N THR A 82 15.57 8.68 -11.54
CA THR A 82 17.03 8.75 -11.41
C THR A 82 17.48 9.66 -10.28
N ASN A 83 16.63 10.61 -9.87
CA ASN A 83 16.94 11.54 -8.79
C ASN A 83 16.80 10.87 -7.41
N PRO A 84 17.86 10.84 -6.57
CA PRO A 84 17.83 10.16 -5.27
C PRO A 84 16.80 10.74 -4.30
N GLU A 85 16.56 12.05 -4.32
CA GLU A 85 15.56 12.68 -3.44
C GLU A 85 14.13 12.32 -3.87
N GLN A 86 13.89 12.24 -5.18
CA GLN A 86 12.60 11.77 -5.70
C GLN A 86 12.37 10.29 -5.35
N ILE A 87 13.37 9.43 -5.52
CA ILE A 87 13.30 8.01 -5.14
C ILE A 87 12.95 7.88 -3.65
N LYS A 88 13.64 8.65 -2.79
CA LYS A 88 13.42 8.64 -1.34
C LYS A 88 12.00 9.09 -0.99
N GLN A 89 11.51 10.15 -1.62
CA GLN A 89 10.16 10.68 -1.40
C GLN A 89 9.08 9.70 -1.90
N TRP A 90 9.22 9.16 -3.11
CA TRP A 90 8.29 8.19 -3.67
C TRP A 90 8.23 6.90 -2.88
N ARG A 91 9.39 6.40 -2.41
CA ARG A 91 9.44 5.23 -1.54
C ARG A 91 8.61 5.46 -0.28
N LYS A 92 8.78 6.61 0.37
CA LYS A 92 8.01 6.97 1.56
C LYS A 92 6.51 7.06 1.25
N ASN A 93 6.13 7.75 0.17
CA ASN A 93 4.73 7.93 -0.21
C ASN A 93 4.03 6.60 -0.51
N LEU A 94 4.69 5.71 -1.27
CA LEU A 94 4.14 4.41 -1.64
C LEU A 94 3.95 3.51 -0.41
N TRP A 95 4.93 3.44 0.50
CA TRP A 95 4.75 2.65 1.74
C TRP A 95 3.69 3.23 2.69
N ILE A 96 3.56 4.56 2.77
CA ILE A 96 2.46 5.22 3.50
C ILE A 96 1.11 4.90 2.86
N PHE A 97 1.05 4.79 1.53
CA PHE A 97 -0.18 4.38 0.84
C PHE A 97 -0.54 2.93 1.18
N VAL A 98 0.42 2.00 1.14
CA VAL A 98 0.20 0.59 1.50
C VAL A 98 -0.26 0.44 2.95
N SER A 99 0.30 1.22 3.89
CA SER A 99 -0.10 1.17 5.30
C SER A 99 -1.55 1.58 5.56
N LYS A 100 -2.29 2.10 4.56
CA LYS A 100 -3.73 2.36 4.68
C LYS A 100 -4.59 1.10 4.54
N PHE A 101 -4.00 0.00 4.07
CA PHE A 101 -4.64 -1.31 3.80
C PHE A 101 -4.19 -2.39 4.80
N THR A 102 -3.64 -1.99 5.94
CA THR A 102 -3.20 -2.91 6.99
C THR A 102 -3.09 -2.14 8.32
N GLU A 103 -2.94 -2.85 9.42
CA GLU A 103 -2.67 -2.25 10.73
C GLU A 103 -1.18 -1.91 10.93
N PHE A 104 -0.31 -2.39 10.04
CA PHE A 104 1.12 -2.11 10.11
C PHE A 104 1.47 -0.74 9.52
N ASP A 105 2.30 0.01 10.22
CA ASP A 105 2.84 1.25 9.70
C ASP A 105 3.82 1.01 8.53
N ALA A 106 4.07 2.07 7.75
CA ALA A 106 4.94 2.05 6.58
C ALA A 106 6.37 1.57 6.88
N ARG A 107 6.92 1.88 8.07
CA ARG A 107 8.28 1.48 8.45
C ARG A 107 8.34 -0.01 8.74
N LYS A 108 7.35 -0.53 9.47
CA LYS A 108 7.19 -1.94 9.79
C LYS A 108 7.00 -2.76 8.53
N LEU A 109 6.12 -2.34 7.61
CA LEU A 109 5.93 -2.99 6.31
C LEU A 109 7.21 -3.08 5.49
N HIS A 110 7.93 -1.96 5.34
CA HIS A 110 9.18 -1.96 4.60
C HIS A 110 10.24 -2.85 5.27
N LYS A 111 10.31 -2.87 6.60
CA LYS A 111 11.20 -3.77 7.34
C LYS A 111 10.81 -5.23 7.09
N LEU A 112 9.54 -5.59 7.21
CA LEU A 112 9.05 -6.96 6.97
C LEU A 112 9.34 -7.42 5.54
N TYR A 113 9.09 -6.57 4.54
CA TYR A 113 9.45 -6.85 3.14
C TYR A 113 10.94 -7.17 2.99
N LYS A 114 11.83 -6.35 3.57
CA LYS A 114 13.28 -6.61 3.54
C LYS A 114 13.70 -7.93 4.19
N HIS A 115 12.93 -8.45 5.15
CA HIS A 115 13.19 -9.77 5.73
C HIS A 115 12.58 -10.89 4.88
N ALA A 116 11.48 -10.62 4.17
CA ALA A 116 10.79 -11.62 3.36
C ALA A 116 11.51 -11.93 2.03
N ILE A 117 12.30 -11.00 1.50
CA ILE A 117 13.12 -11.17 0.29
C ILE A 117 14.55 -11.65 0.56
N LYS A 118 14.90 -11.88 1.83
CA LYS A 118 16.16 -12.53 2.24
C LYS A 118 15.96 -14.03 2.36
#